data_AF-A0A2E4K478-F1
#
_entry.id   AF-A0A2E4K478-F1
#
_cell.length_a   1.000
_cell.length_b   1.000
_cell.length_c   1.000
_cell.angle_alpha   90.00
_cell.angle_beta   90.00
_cell.angle_gamma   90.00
#
_symmetry.space_group_name_H-M   'P 1'
#
loop_
_entity.id
_entity.type
_entity.pdbx_description
1 polymer ?
#
loop_
_entity_poly.entity_id
_entity_poly.type
_entity_poly.pdbx_seq_one_letter_code
_entity_poly.pdbx_strand_id
1 'polypeptide(L)'
;MADDPTGPNRRLNTVIAGWVCIALGAGVILSEASLFALAVAAPLSIGGTVLLVLGLGMSSDVGLNSSRVASWAPDPTKMPDAGRAMYRVDTTLSEPIRTSILCGRCAQLGWVDGVKPSEYTCPGCGTELWFSEEE
;
A
#
# COMPACT_ATOMS: atom_id res chain seq x y z
N MET A 1 -1.32 -21.25 5.51
CA MET A 1 -1.14 -20.97 4.08
C MET A 1 -0.17 -19.81 4.02
N ALA A 2 1.08 -20.07 3.64
CA ALA A 2 2.15 -19.07 3.71
C ALA A 2 1.96 -18.06 2.58
N ASP A 3 1.73 -16.80 2.94
CA ASP A 3 1.75 -15.68 2.00
C ASP A 3 3.19 -15.51 1.49
N ASP A 4 3.41 -15.74 0.20
CA ASP A 4 4.65 -15.40 -0.47
C ASP A 4 4.80 -13.85 -0.48
N PRO A 5 5.82 -13.29 0.20
CA PRO A 5 6.03 -11.83 0.25
C PRO A 5 6.50 -11.24 -1.08
N THR A 6 6.71 -12.06 -2.12
CA THR A 6 7.24 -11.61 -3.41
C THR A 6 6.12 -11.39 -4.44
N GLY A 7 5.31 -10.35 -4.21
CA GLY A 7 4.54 -9.78 -5.32
C GLY A 7 5.49 -9.46 -6.48
N PRO A 8 5.09 -9.68 -7.75
CA PRO A 8 5.97 -9.41 -8.88
C PRO A 8 6.36 -7.93 -8.88
N ASN A 9 7.64 -7.65 -8.60
CA ASN A 9 8.21 -6.30 -8.53
C ASN A 9 8.34 -5.70 -9.94
N ARG A 10 7.22 -5.54 -10.66
CA ARG A 10 7.18 -5.12 -12.07
C ARG A 10 7.92 -3.81 -12.28
N ARG A 11 7.65 -2.81 -11.43
CA ARG A 11 8.35 -1.52 -11.43
C ARG A 11 9.87 -1.69 -11.34
N LEU A 12 10.34 -2.44 -10.34
CA LEU A 12 11.78 -2.63 -10.10
C LEU A 12 12.43 -3.38 -11.26
N ASN A 13 11.79 -4.43 -11.76
CA ASN A 13 12.30 -5.22 -12.88
C ASN A 13 12.41 -4.37 -14.15
N THR A 14 11.42 -3.50 -14.42
CA THR A 14 11.46 -2.58 -15.57
C THR A 14 12.57 -1.54 -15.43
N VAL A 15 12.78 -0.99 -14.23
CA VAL A 15 13.88 -0.03 -13.96
C VAL A 15 15.25 -0.71 -14.11
N ILE A 16 15.43 -1.92 -13.57
CA ILE A 16 16.67 -2.68 -13.71
C ILE A 16 16.95 -3.02 -15.17
N ALA A 17 15.94 -3.49 -15.91
CA ALA A 17 16.07 -3.77 -17.34
C ALA A 17 16.49 -2.53 -18.13
N GLY A 18 15.90 -1.36 -17.85
CA GLY A 18 16.29 -0.09 -18.45
C GLY A 18 17.76 0.25 -18.22
N TRP A 19 18.23 0.17 -16.98
CA TRP A 19 19.64 0.39 -16.64
C TRP A 19 20.59 -0.58 -17.32
N VAL A 20 20.25 -1.87 -17.38
CA VAL A 20 21.07 -2.89 -18.04
C VAL A 20 21.18 -2.61 -19.53
N CYS A 21 20.07 -2.30 -20.22
CA CYS A 21 20.10 -1.95 -21.64
C CYS A 21 20.97 -0.71 -21.92
N ILE A 22 20.88 0.33 -21.09
CA ILE A 22 21.72 1.53 -21.21
C ILE A 22 23.19 1.18 -20.99
N ALA A 23 23.53 0.44 -19.94
CA ALA A 23 24.90 0.07 -19.60
C ALA A 23 25.55 -0.79 -20.69
N LEU A 24 24.82 -1.76 -21.23
CA LEU A 24 25.30 -2.60 -22.33
C LEU A 24 25.49 -1.80 -23.61
N GLY A 25 24.52 -0.97 -24.00
CA GLY A 25 24.65 -0.11 -25.19
C GLY A 25 25.80 0.87 -25.07
N ALA A 26 25.95 1.54 -23.92
CA ALA A 26 27.08 2.42 -23.65
C ALA A 26 28.42 1.68 -23.69
N GLY A 27 28.49 0.48 -23.09
CA GLY A 27 29.68 -0.36 -23.13
C GLY A 27 30.12 -0.69 -24.56
N VAL A 28 29.17 -1.06 -25.43
CA VAL A 28 29.46 -1.34 -26.85
C VAL A 28 29.98 -0.10 -27.57
N ILE A 29 29.31 1.05 -27.41
CA ILE A 29 29.73 2.33 -28.03
C ILE A 29 31.15 2.73 -27.60
N LEU A 30 31.49 2.52 -26.33
CA LEU A 30 32.81 2.85 -25.79
C LEU A 30 33.90 1.85 -26.20
N SER A 31 33.53 0.60 -26.48
CA SER A 31 34.49 -0.45 -26.88
C SER A 31 34.89 -0.37 -28.36
N GLU A 32 33.93 -0.07 -29.25
CA GLU A 32 34.17 -0.10 -30.69
C GLU A 32 33.21 0.87 -31.41
N ALA A 33 33.77 1.76 -32.23
CA ALA A 33 33.02 2.79 -32.95
C ALA A 33 32.63 2.38 -34.39
N SER A 34 32.44 1.09 -34.66
CA SER A 34 32.03 0.63 -35.97
C SER A 34 30.54 0.92 -36.25
N LEU A 35 30.18 1.11 -37.52
CA LEU A 35 28.79 1.35 -37.92
C LEU A 35 27.85 0.22 -37.48
N PHE A 36 28.36 -1.01 -37.47
CA PHE A 36 27.62 -2.17 -36.98
C PHE A 36 27.38 -2.09 -35.46
N ALA A 37 28.41 -1.77 -34.68
CA ALA A 37 28.29 -1.58 -33.25
C ALA A 37 27.27 -0.47 -32.91
N LEU A 38 27.32 0.66 -33.62
CA LEU A 38 26.36 1.76 -33.46
C LEU A 38 24.93 1.35 -33.83
N ALA A 39 24.74 0.57 -34.90
CA ALA A 39 23.42 0.10 -35.33
C ALA A 39 22.73 -0.80 -34.29
N VAL A 40 23.50 -1.50 -33.45
CA VAL A 40 22.98 -2.34 -32.37
C VAL A 40 22.87 -1.57 -31.06
N ALA A 41 23.92 -0.82 -30.71
CA ALA A 41 24.03 -0.15 -29.42
C ALA A 41 23.08 1.05 -29.27
N ALA A 42 22.89 1.84 -30.33
CA ALA A 42 22.01 3.01 -30.26
C ALA A 42 20.54 2.62 -29.97
N PRO A 43 19.91 1.67 -30.70
CA PRO A 43 18.57 1.20 -30.35
C PRO A 43 18.48 0.57 -28.96
N LEU A 44 19.50 -0.18 -28.53
CA LEU A 44 19.58 -0.76 -27.19
C LEU A 44 19.53 0.31 -26.10
N SER A 45 20.36 1.36 -26.23
CA SER A 45 20.38 2.48 -25.29
C SER A 45 19.07 3.26 -25.32
N ILE A 46 18.52 3.56 -26.50
CA ILE A 46 17.24 4.27 -26.64
C ILE A 46 16.10 3.47 -25.99
N GLY A 47 16.02 2.17 -26.27
CA GLY A 47 15.04 1.27 -25.65
C GLY A 47 15.20 1.20 -24.14
N GLY A 48 16.44 1.15 -23.64
CA GLY A 48 16.74 1.23 -22.22
C GLY A 48 16.27 2.53 -21.56
N THR A 49 16.46 3.68 -22.21
CA THR A 49 15.93 4.96 -21.75
C THR A 49 14.41 4.97 -21.69
N VAL A 50 13.73 4.44 -22.72
CA VAL A 50 12.25 4.32 -22.73
C VAL A 50 11.77 3.44 -21.57
N LEU A 51 12.39 2.27 -21.36
CA LEU A 51 12.08 1.40 -20.24
C LEU A 51 12.29 2.09 -18.89
N LEU A 52 13.36 2.88 -18.75
CA LEU A 52 13.65 3.62 -17.52
C LEU A 52 12.54 4.64 -17.22
N VAL A 53 12.13 5.43 -18.21
CA VAL A 53 11.04 6.41 -18.07
C VAL A 53 9.73 5.72 -17.70
N LEU A 54 9.38 4.63 -18.40
CA LEU A 54 8.18 3.86 -18.09
C LEU A 54 8.23 3.27 -16.69
N GLY A 55 9.34 2.63 -16.32
CA GLY A 55 9.53 2.01 -15.01
C GLY A 55 9.44 3.02 -13.87
N LEU A 56 10.04 4.20 -14.02
CA LEU A 56 9.93 5.28 -13.02
C LEU A 56 8.50 5.83 -12.89
N GLY A 57 7.74 5.83 -13.98
CA GLY A 57 6.33 6.25 -14.01
C GLY A 57 5.35 5.19 -13.48
N MET A 58 5.77 3.95 -13.24
CA MET A 58 4.91 2.94 -12.63
C MET A 58 4.69 3.23 -11.16
N SER A 59 3.44 3.08 -10.70
CA SER A 59 3.09 3.11 -9.30
C SER A 59 3.89 2.06 -8.54
N SER A 60 4.51 2.47 -7.45
CA SER A 60 5.11 1.53 -6.52
C SER A 60 4.01 0.98 -5.62
N ASP A 61 3.66 -0.31 -5.78
CA ASP A 61 2.92 -1.09 -4.78
C ASP A 61 3.78 -1.37 -3.54
N VAL A 62 4.61 -0.39 -3.15
CA VAL A 62 5.40 -0.37 -1.91
C VAL A 62 4.52 0.09 -0.73
N GLY A 63 3.22 0.30 -0.97
CA GLY A 63 2.21 0.32 0.09
C GLY A 63 2.03 -1.08 0.67
N LEU A 64 1.80 -1.15 1.99
CA LEU A 64 1.39 -2.40 2.64
C LEU A 64 0.26 -3.04 1.82
N ASN A 65 0.41 -4.32 1.45
CA ASN A 65 -0.58 -5.02 0.63
C ASN A 65 -1.99 -4.75 1.18
N SER A 66 -2.86 -4.13 0.36
CA SER A 66 -4.20 -3.70 0.76
C SER A 66 -5.02 -4.86 1.32
N SER A 67 -4.79 -6.10 0.86
CA SER A 67 -5.42 -7.29 1.44
C SER A 67 -4.92 -7.61 2.85
N ARG A 68 -3.63 -7.40 3.13
CA ARG A 68 -3.03 -7.58 4.46
C ARG A 68 -3.56 -6.52 5.43
N VAL A 69 -3.62 -5.25 5.00
CA VAL A 69 -4.19 -4.16 5.82
C VAL A 69 -5.69 -4.40 6.05
N ALA A 70 -6.43 -4.86 5.05
CA ALA A 70 -7.85 -5.18 5.19
C ALA A 70 -8.14 -6.36 6.14
N SER A 71 -7.18 -7.28 6.29
CA SER A 71 -7.28 -8.41 7.22
C SER A 71 -6.96 -8.06 8.67
N TRP A 72 -6.41 -6.86 8.92
CA TRP A 72 -6.07 -6.43 10.26
C TRP A 72 -7.36 -6.17 11.05
N ALA A 73 -7.61 -6.97 12.07
CA ALA A 73 -8.72 -6.75 12.99
C ALA A 73 -8.19 -6.66 14.43
N PRO A 74 -8.68 -5.70 15.24
CA PRO A 74 -8.33 -5.67 16.65
C PRO A 74 -8.92 -6.88 17.38
N ASP A 75 -8.19 -7.39 18.38
CA ASP A 75 -8.67 -8.50 19.20
C ASP A 75 -9.94 -8.08 19.97
N PRO A 76 -11.04 -8.85 19.86
CA PRO A 76 -12.30 -8.55 20.53
C PRO A 76 -12.20 -8.93 22.01
N THR A 77 -11.52 -8.09 22.78
CA THR A 77 -11.40 -8.22 24.23
C THR A 77 -12.36 -7.25 24.92
N LYS A 78 -13.07 -7.74 25.94
CA LYS A 78 -13.92 -6.89 26.78
C LYS A 78 -13.03 -5.94 27.57
N MET A 79 -13.35 -4.65 27.51
CA MET A 79 -12.66 -3.64 28.30
C MET A 79 -13.39 -3.49 29.64
N PRO A 80 -12.65 -3.33 30.75
CA PRO A 80 -13.25 -3.10 32.06
C PRO A 80 -14.04 -1.78 32.06
N ASP A 81 -15.14 -1.78 32.80
CA ASP A 81 -16.02 -0.61 32.90
C ASP A 81 -15.37 0.45 33.79
N ALA A 82 -15.20 1.67 33.25
CA ALA A 82 -14.53 2.79 33.92
C ALA A 82 -15.51 3.92 34.31
N GLY A 83 -16.81 3.61 34.40
CA GLY A 83 -17.86 4.59 34.71
C GLY A 83 -18.40 5.35 33.49
N ARG A 84 -17.88 5.06 32.29
CA ARG A 84 -18.40 5.44 30.97
C ARG A 84 -18.19 4.28 30.00
N ALA A 85 -18.99 4.21 28.94
CA ALA A 85 -18.82 3.21 27.90
C ALA A 85 -17.46 3.39 27.21
N MET A 86 -16.52 2.48 27.48
CA MET A 86 -15.21 2.45 26.83
C MET A 86 -15.36 1.97 25.38
N TYR A 87 -14.53 2.50 24.48
CA TYR A 87 -14.45 2.06 23.09
C TYR A 87 -13.04 2.28 22.53
N ARG A 88 -12.66 1.49 21.52
CA ARG A 88 -11.40 1.66 20.79
C ARG A 88 -11.72 1.96 19.33
N VAL A 89 -11.06 2.98 18.78
CA VAL A 89 -11.18 3.38 17.38
C VAL A 89 -9.80 3.36 16.75
N ASP A 90 -9.61 2.48 15.78
CA ASP A 90 -8.36 2.42 15.00
C ASP A 90 -8.69 2.76 13.54
N THR A 91 -8.04 3.78 12.98
CA THR A 91 -8.20 4.17 11.56
C THR A 91 -6.92 3.86 10.81
N THR A 92 -7.03 3.19 9.67
CA THR A 92 -5.88 2.93 8.80
C THR A 92 -5.42 4.25 8.15
N LEU A 93 -4.11 4.54 8.26
CA LEU A 93 -3.51 5.75 7.66
C LEU A 93 -3.17 5.56 6.16
N SER A 94 -3.04 4.31 5.73
CA SER A 94 -2.77 3.93 4.35
C SER A 94 -4.01 3.32 3.71
N GLU A 95 -4.15 3.47 2.40
CA GLU A 95 -5.24 2.86 1.66
C GLU A 95 -5.29 1.32 1.84
N PRO A 96 -6.49 0.72 1.95
CA PRO A 96 -7.78 1.39 2.05
C PRO A 96 -7.96 2.07 3.42
N ILE A 97 -8.41 3.34 3.42
CA ILE A 97 -8.73 4.07 4.66
C ILE A 97 -10.04 3.51 5.21
N ARG A 98 -9.98 2.88 6.38
CA ARG A 98 -11.10 2.28 7.09
C ARG A 98 -10.90 2.41 8.59
N THR A 99 -12.00 2.51 9.30
CA THR A 99 -12.02 2.64 10.76
C THR A 99 -12.64 1.39 11.38
N SER A 100 -11.91 0.76 12.30
CA SER A 100 -12.39 -0.30 13.17
C SER A 100 -12.87 0.30 14.48
N ILE A 101 -14.01 -0.18 14.99
CA ILE A 101 -14.66 0.36 16.18
C ILE A 101 -15.03 -0.79 17.12
N LEU A 102 -14.31 -0.94 18.22
CA LEU A 102 -14.58 -1.94 19.25
C LEU A 102 -15.38 -1.33 20.39
N CYS A 103 -16.57 -1.87 20.65
CA CYS A 103 -17.37 -1.53 21.81
C CYS A 103 -16.84 -2.25 23.05
N GLY A 104 -16.39 -1.52 24.07
CA GLY A 104 -15.86 -2.10 25.32
C GLY A 104 -16.90 -2.87 26.13
N ARG A 105 -18.20 -2.52 26.00
CA ARG A 105 -19.31 -3.11 26.79
C ARG A 105 -19.70 -4.52 26.33
N CYS A 106 -19.84 -4.71 25.02
CA CYS A 106 -20.30 -5.99 24.43
C CYS A 106 -19.23 -6.68 23.58
N ALA A 107 -18.04 -6.10 23.43
CA ALA A 107 -16.97 -6.57 22.55
C ALA A 107 -17.38 -6.69 21.07
N GLN A 108 -18.41 -5.95 20.64
CA GLN A 108 -18.80 -5.89 19.24
C GLN A 108 -17.78 -5.07 18.44
N LEU A 109 -17.30 -5.62 17.32
CA LEU A 109 -16.40 -4.97 16.39
C LEU A 109 -17.18 -4.51 15.15
N GLY A 110 -17.24 -3.19 14.95
CA GLY A 110 -17.78 -2.57 13.74
C GLY A 110 -16.66 -2.11 12.81
N TRP A 111 -17.00 -2.04 11.53
CA TRP A 111 -16.14 -1.50 10.47
C TRP A 111 -16.89 -0.43 9.70
N VAL A 112 -16.21 0.69 9.47
CA VAL A 112 -16.71 1.82 8.69
C VAL A 112 -15.65 2.16 7.64
N ASP A 113 -16.08 2.35 6.39
CA ASP A 113 -15.20 2.80 5.33
C ASP A 113 -14.91 4.30 5.50
N GLY A 114 -13.64 4.70 5.29
CA GLY A 114 -13.19 6.07 5.49
C GLY A 114 -12.65 6.32 6.90
N VAL A 115 -12.71 7.60 7.30
CA VAL A 115 -12.18 8.10 8.57
C VAL A 115 -13.16 7.89 9.73
N LYS A 116 -12.72 8.18 10.96
CA LYS A 116 -13.56 8.11 12.16
C LYS A 116 -14.86 8.90 11.95
N PRO A 117 -16.04 8.26 12.06
CA PRO A 117 -17.32 8.97 11.92
C PRO A 117 -17.55 9.93 13.10
N SER A 118 -18.34 10.98 12.86
CA SER A 118 -18.71 12.00 13.85
C SER A 118 -19.51 11.41 15.02
N GLU A 119 -20.38 10.47 14.73
CA GLU A 119 -21.17 9.74 15.71
C GLU A 119 -21.08 8.23 15.47
N TYR A 120 -21.23 7.45 16.55
CA TYR A 120 -21.33 6.00 16.42
C TYR A 120 -22.08 5.36 17.58
N THR A 121 -23.12 4.61 17.21
CA THR A 121 -23.88 3.76 18.13
C THR A 121 -23.51 2.30 17.90
N CYS A 122 -23.22 1.57 18.98
CA CYS A 122 -22.87 0.15 18.88
C CYS A 122 -24.08 -0.68 18.38
N PRO A 123 -23.98 -1.41 17.25
CA PRO A 123 -25.07 -2.22 16.73
C PRO A 123 -25.41 -3.45 17.59
N GLY A 124 -24.48 -3.86 18.47
CA GLY A 124 -24.68 -5.05 19.33
C GLY A 124 -25.48 -4.77 20.60
N CYS A 125 -25.33 -3.60 21.20
CA CYS A 125 -25.95 -3.27 22.50
C CYS A 125 -26.68 -1.92 22.54
N GLY A 126 -26.74 -1.21 21.41
CA GLY A 126 -27.40 0.09 21.31
C GLY A 126 -26.76 1.20 22.14
N THR A 127 -25.58 0.95 22.74
CA THR A 127 -24.87 1.96 23.52
C THR A 127 -24.24 2.98 22.56
N GLU A 128 -24.59 4.25 22.74
CA GLU A 128 -23.92 5.36 22.10
C GLU A 128 -22.47 5.43 22.60
N LEU A 129 -21.50 5.30 21.68
CA LEU A 129 -20.08 5.31 22.03
C LEU A 129 -19.57 6.74 22.04
N TRP A 130 -19.87 7.50 20.98
CA TRP A 130 -19.59 8.92 20.93
C TRP A 130 -20.55 9.63 19.97
N PHE A 131 -20.65 10.93 20.20
CA PHE A 131 -21.26 11.91 19.33
C PHE A 131 -20.37 13.16 19.41
N SER A 132 -19.83 13.61 18.29
CA SER A 132 -19.09 14.87 18.24
C SER A 132 -20.08 16.02 18.06
N GLU A 133 -20.29 16.83 19.11
CA GLU A 133 -21.00 18.13 19.06
C GLU A 133 -20.17 19.22 18.34
N GLU A 134 -19.40 18.89 17.29
CA GLU A 134 -18.69 19.94 16.54
C GLU A 134 -19.66 20.67 15.60
N GLU A 135 -19.94 21.94 15.96
CA GLU A 135 -20.55 23.04 15.18
C GLU A 135 -19.81 23.34 13.86
#